data_AF-A0A9X6Q608-F1
#
_entry.id   AF-A0A9X6Q608-F1
#
_cell.length_a   1.000
_cell.length_b   1.000
_cell.length_c   1.000
_cell.angle_alpha   90.00
_cell.angle_beta   90.00
_cell.angle_gamma   90.00
#
_symmetry.space_group_name_H-M   'P 1'
#
loop_
_entity.id
_entity.type
_entity.pdbx_description
1 polymer ?
#
loop_
_entity_poly.entity_id
_entity_poly.type
_entity_poly.pdbx_seq_one_letter_code
_entity_poly.pdbx_strand_id
1 'polypeptide(L)'
;MNKKIRNEDEHSSIELSYSNSKNQKHKVPFCCTISIPKGWEVISECQPKIVYQLDCLSIIKETCRKVVEVKDCGQTEIDVNVLKIKGCISFLINIEVRPKDERCVCFTDSQNQDIALCCKDTVCVDHVLQCSVGHLPPLHLNCHNVTVCDVKVVPVCDAACQFVKVTGGFQFHPHF
;
A
#
# COMPACT_ATOMS: atom_id res chain seq x y z
N MET A 1 -23.26 -42.03 42.14
CA MET A 1 -22.18 -41.08 42.46
C MET A 1 -21.69 -40.50 41.14
N ASN A 2 -22.01 -39.24 40.86
CA ASN A 2 -21.66 -38.54 39.63
C ASN A 2 -20.16 -38.17 39.62
N LYS A 3 -19.47 -38.41 38.50
CA LYS A 3 -18.36 -37.55 38.06
C LYS A 3 -18.46 -37.29 36.56
N LYS A 4 -18.68 -36.02 36.27
CA LYS A 4 -18.57 -35.30 34.98
C LYS A 4 -17.12 -34.80 34.83
N ILE A 5 -16.77 -34.26 33.64
CA ILE A 5 -15.61 -33.40 33.27
C ILE A 5 -14.54 -34.18 32.45
N ARG A 6 -14.05 -33.77 31.27
CA ARG A 6 -14.19 -32.58 30.39
C ARG A 6 -13.68 -32.95 28.98
N ASN A 7 -14.22 -32.28 27.96
CA ASN A 7 -13.59 -32.14 26.63
C ASN A 7 -12.31 -31.30 26.74
N GLU A 8 -11.27 -31.68 26.00
CA GLU A 8 -10.25 -30.75 25.50
C GLU A 8 -9.95 -31.11 24.04
N ASP A 9 -10.57 -30.36 23.13
CA ASP A 9 -10.19 -30.29 21.72
C ASP A 9 -8.86 -29.52 21.63
N GLU A 10 -7.75 -30.25 21.54
CA GLU A 10 -6.44 -29.66 21.25
C GLU A 10 -6.36 -29.27 19.76
N HIS A 11 -6.78 -28.04 19.46
CA HIS A 11 -6.46 -27.37 18.21
C HIS A 11 -4.95 -27.05 18.18
N SER A 12 -4.16 -27.97 17.62
CA SER A 12 -2.74 -27.74 17.32
C SER A 12 -2.60 -26.62 16.29
N SER A 13 -2.16 -25.45 16.73
CA SER A 13 -1.83 -24.32 15.86
C SER A 13 -0.48 -24.56 15.21
N ILE A 14 -0.48 -24.92 13.92
CA ILE A 14 0.73 -25.03 13.08
C ILE A 14 1.26 -23.61 12.84
N GLU A 15 2.37 -23.27 13.49
CA GLU A 15 3.10 -22.03 13.22
C GLU A 15 3.83 -22.14 11.86
N LEU A 16 3.20 -21.60 10.81
CA LEU A 16 3.89 -21.31 9.55
C LEU A 16 4.86 -20.15 9.79
N SER A 17 6.16 -20.41 9.65
CA SER A 17 7.25 -19.44 9.82
C SER A 17 7.24 -18.38 8.71
N TYR A 18 6.38 -17.38 8.87
CA TYR A 18 6.43 -16.16 8.05
C TYR A 18 7.26 -15.10 8.79
N SER A 19 8.36 -14.67 8.17
CA SER A 19 9.28 -13.66 8.69
C SER A 19 8.50 -12.48 9.31
N ASN A 20 8.79 -12.23 10.58
CA ASN A 20 7.99 -11.41 11.45
C ASN A 20 8.40 -9.93 11.32
N SER A 21 7.85 -9.22 10.33
CA SER A 21 7.87 -7.75 10.28
C SER A 21 6.45 -7.21 10.42
N LYS A 22 5.88 -7.26 11.63
CA LYS A 22 4.46 -6.94 11.90
C LYS A 22 3.96 -5.59 11.35
N ASN A 23 4.85 -4.64 11.03
CA ASN A 23 4.49 -3.32 10.51
C ASN A 23 4.68 -3.11 9.00
N GLN A 24 5.28 -4.06 8.27
CA GLN A 24 5.46 -3.96 6.81
C GLN A 24 4.60 -4.96 6.02
N LYS A 25 3.89 -5.85 6.72
CA LYS A 25 3.25 -7.02 6.09
C LYS A 25 2.22 -6.68 5.01
N HIS A 26 1.64 -5.48 5.01
CA HIS A 26 0.60 -5.09 4.05
C HIS A 26 0.79 -3.68 3.46
N LYS A 27 2.01 -3.34 3.04
CA LYS A 27 2.32 -2.06 2.40
C LYS A 27 2.68 -2.23 0.93
N VAL A 28 2.02 -1.47 0.06
CA VAL A 28 2.33 -1.37 -1.37
C VAL A 28 3.00 -0.02 -1.65
N PRO A 29 4.28 0.01 -2.05
CA PRO A 29 4.99 1.25 -2.31
C PRO A 29 4.51 1.91 -3.60
N PHE A 30 4.48 3.24 -3.63
CA PHE A 30 4.26 4.01 -4.85
C PHE A 30 5.37 5.05 -5.06
N CYS A 31 5.49 5.50 -6.31
CA CYS A 31 6.43 6.53 -6.73
C CYS A 31 5.84 7.29 -7.92
N CYS A 32 5.76 8.62 -7.82
CA CYS A 32 5.35 9.51 -8.89
C CYS A 32 6.44 10.57 -9.11
N THR A 33 6.77 10.88 -10.36
CA THR A 33 7.75 11.93 -10.68
C THR A 33 7.05 13.13 -11.31
N ILE A 34 7.31 14.32 -10.79
CA ILE A 34 6.73 15.57 -11.26
C ILE A 34 7.85 16.43 -11.82
N SER A 35 7.69 16.90 -13.06
CA SER A 35 8.59 17.87 -13.68
C SER A 35 8.31 19.26 -13.12
N ILE A 36 9.34 19.91 -12.59
CA ILE A 36 9.27 21.29 -12.12
C ILE A 36 9.66 22.21 -13.28
N PRO A 37 8.79 23.15 -13.68
CA PRO A 37 9.13 24.10 -14.74
C PRO A 37 10.36 24.93 -14.38
N LYS A 38 11.12 25.34 -15.39
CA LYS A 38 12.27 26.24 -15.18
C LYS A 38 11.80 27.55 -14.55
N GLY A 39 12.55 28.03 -13.56
CA GLY A 39 12.20 29.24 -12.82
C GLY A 39 11.21 29.03 -11.68
N TRP A 40 10.86 27.78 -11.35
CA TRP A 40 9.98 27.44 -10.24
C TRP A 40 10.70 26.63 -9.17
N GLU A 41 10.15 26.64 -7.95
CA GLU A 41 10.57 25.80 -6.83
C GLU A 41 9.38 25.19 -6.09
N VAL A 42 9.63 24.05 -5.45
CA VAL A 42 8.63 23.38 -4.60
C VAL A 42 8.50 24.12 -3.29
N ILE A 43 7.26 24.33 -2.86
CA ILE A 43 6.95 24.92 -1.56
C ILE A 43 7.19 23.84 -0.50
N SER A 44 8.29 23.97 0.26
CA SER A 44 8.78 22.94 1.18
C SER A 44 7.83 22.59 2.33
N GLU A 45 6.93 23.50 2.69
CA GLU A 45 5.96 23.30 3.77
C GLU A 45 4.65 22.62 3.30
N CYS A 46 4.45 22.49 1.98
CA CYS A 46 3.22 21.94 1.43
C CYS A 46 3.25 20.41 1.43
N GLN A 47 2.33 19.78 2.18
CA GLN A 47 2.14 18.35 2.12
C GLN A 47 1.45 17.96 0.81
N PRO A 48 1.94 16.95 0.07
CA PRO A 48 1.30 16.49 -1.15
C PRO A 48 -0.16 16.09 -0.90
N LYS A 49 -1.07 16.56 -1.76
CA LYS A 49 -2.46 16.11 -1.77
C LYS A 49 -2.55 14.85 -2.62
N ILE A 50 -3.05 13.76 -2.04
CA ILE A 50 -3.10 12.45 -2.70
C ILE A 50 -4.55 11.98 -2.76
N VAL A 51 -5.01 11.66 -3.97
CA VAL A 51 -6.30 11.02 -4.23
C VAL A 51 -6.04 9.66 -4.85
N TYR A 52 -6.79 8.63 -4.46
CA TYR A 52 -6.62 7.28 -4.97
C TYR A 52 -7.95 6.55 -5.12
N GLN A 53 -7.99 5.57 -6.02
CA GLN A 53 -9.16 4.76 -6.33
C GLN A 53 -8.85 3.28 -6.12
N LEU A 54 -9.78 2.57 -5.48
CA LEU A 54 -9.64 1.14 -5.13
C LEU A 54 -10.52 0.24 -6.00
N ASP A 55 -11.29 0.78 -6.95
CA ASP A 55 -12.32 0.05 -7.72
C ASP A 55 -11.74 -1.09 -8.58
N CYS A 56 -10.45 -1.00 -8.91
CA CYS A 56 -9.73 -2.04 -9.65
C CYS A 56 -9.10 -3.10 -8.74
N LEU A 57 -9.34 -3.06 -7.44
CA LEU A 57 -8.88 -4.09 -6.50
C LEU A 57 -9.98 -5.13 -6.26
N SER A 58 -9.55 -6.38 -6.19
CA SER A 58 -10.39 -7.53 -5.89
C SER A 58 -9.82 -8.31 -4.71
N ILE A 59 -10.72 -8.78 -3.85
CA ILE A 59 -10.39 -9.74 -2.81
C ILE A 59 -10.51 -11.13 -3.43
N ILE A 60 -9.41 -11.88 -3.41
CA ILE A 60 -9.34 -13.24 -3.95
C ILE A 60 -9.15 -14.20 -2.80
N LYS A 61 -9.99 -15.25 -2.79
CA LYS A 61 -9.80 -16.44 -1.97
C LYS A 61 -9.42 -17.58 -2.90
N GLU A 62 -8.27 -18.21 -2.65
CA GLU A 62 -7.81 -19.36 -3.41
C GLU A 62 -7.32 -20.45 -2.46
N THR A 63 -7.37 -21.70 -2.91
CA THR A 63 -6.81 -22.83 -2.17
C THR A 63 -5.57 -23.31 -2.91
N CYS A 64 -4.46 -23.48 -2.20
CA CYS A 64 -3.21 -23.99 -2.75
C CYS A 64 -2.70 -25.16 -1.90
N ARG A 65 -1.99 -26.09 -2.53
CA ARG A 65 -1.33 -27.19 -1.80
C ARG A 65 0.04 -26.76 -1.31
N LYS A 66 0.33 -27.08 -0.06
CA LYS A 66 1.66 -26.87 0.54
C LYS A 66 2.14 -28.17 1.14
N VAL A 67 3.38 -28.53 0.81
CA VAL A 67 4.10 -29.60 1.50
C VAL A 67 4.59 -29.04 2.82
N VAL A 68 4.22 -29.70 3.91
CA VAL A 68 4.69 -29.38 5.26
C VAL A 68 5.38 -30.61 5.83
N GLU A 69 6.39 -30.38 6.66
CA GLU A 69 7.06 -31.43 7.41
C GLU A 69 6.36 -31.58 8.76
N VAL A 70 5.79 -32.76 8.99
CA VAL A 70 5.16 -33.11 10.27
C VAL A 70 6.18 -33.91 11.06
N LYS A 71 6.51 -33.42 12.24
CA LYS A 71 7.43 -34.08 13.16
C LYS A 71 7.00 -35.54 13.36
N ASP A 72 7.95 -36.45 13.22
CA ASP A 72 7.77 -37.91 13.37
C ASP A 72 6.86 -38.60 12.32
N CYS A 73 6.30 -37.85 11.37
CA CYS A 73 5.42 -38.37 10.30
C CYS A 73 5.95 -38.12 8.88
N GLY A 74 6.99 -37.29 8.72
CA GLY A 74 7.57 -36.96 7.42
C GLY A 74 6.80 -35.85 6.68
N GLN A 75 6.95 -35.79 5.36
CA GLN A 75 6.30 -34.78 4.53
C GLN A 75 4.86 -35.15 4.20
N THR A 76 3.96 -34.17 4.30
CA THR A 76 2.57 -34.32 3.89
C THR A 76 2.10 -33.08 3.13
N GLU A 77 1.13 -33.26 2.25
CA GLU A 77 0.46 -32.15 1.56
C GLU A 77 -0.78 -31.71 2.34
N ILE A 78 -0.89 -30.40 2.56
CA ILE A 78 -2.08 -29.78 3.12
C ILE A 78 -2.65 -28.76 2.15
N ASP A 79 -3.97 -28.63 2.15
CA ASP A 79 -4.65 -27.52 1.48
C ASP A 79 -4.59 -26.28 2.39
N VAL A 80 -4.12 -25.17 1.84
CA VAL A 80 -4.03 -23.87 2.50
C VAL A 80 -4.86 -22.87 1.72
N ASN A 81 -5.84 -22.29 2.39
CA ASN A 81 -6.65 -21.19 1.88
C ASN A 81 -5.87 -19.88 2.04
N VAL A 82 -5.76 -19.13 0.95
CA VAL A 82 -5.05 -17.86 0.85
C VAL A 82 -6.04 -16.74 0.55
N LEU A 83 -6.06 -15.72 1.39
CA LEU A 83 -6.76 -14.46 1.17
C LEU A 83 -5.76 -13.44 0.65
N LYS A 84 -6.00 -12.89 -0.53
CA LYS A 84 -5.15 -11.85 -1.13
C LYS A 84 -5.95 -10.71 -1.74
N ILE A 85 -5.33 -9.55 -1.83
CA ILE A 85 -5.80 -8.43 -2.64
C ILE A 85 -5.03 -8.46 -3.95
N LYS A 86 -5.75 -8.37 -5.07
CA LYS A 86 -5.15 -8.31 -6.40
C LYS A 86 -5.81 -7.25 -7.27
N GLY A 87 -5.03 -6.56 -8.09
CA GLY A 87 -5.54 -5.53 -9.00
C GLY A 87 -4.60 -4.34 -9.06
N CYS A 88 -5.17 -3.14 -9.18
CA CYS A 88 -4.37 -1.90 -9.21
C CYS A 88 -5.00 -0.79 -8.36
N ILE A 89 -4.16 0.10 -7.83
CA ILE A 89 -4.56 1.37 -7.22
C ILE A 89 -4.12 2.48 -8.18
N SER A 90 -5.08 3.19 -8.75
CA SER A 90 -4.82 4.42 -9.50
C SER A 90 -4.80 5.60 -8.54
N PHE A 91 -3.85 6.51 -8.70
CA PHE A 91 -3.69 7.65 -7.80
C PHE A 91 -3.23 8.91 -8.54
N LEU A 92 -3.49 10.04 -7.89
CA LEU A 92 -3.15 11.38 -8.33
C LEU A 92 -2.49 12.11 -7.17
N ILE A 93 -1.34 12.73 -7.41
CA ILE A 93 -0.57 13.48 -6.42
C ILE A 93 -0.40 14.90 -6.92
N ASN A 94 -0.75 15.88 -6.09
CA ASN A 94 -0.45 17.27 -6.32
C ASN A 94 0.59 17.79 -5.34
N ILE A 95 1.49 18.63 -5.84
CA ILE A 95 2.39 19.47 -5.06
C ILE A 95 2.19 20.92 -5.47
N GLU A 96 2.52 21.85 -4.58
CA GLU A 96 2.45 23.28 -4.87
C GLU A 96 3.85 23.82 -5.16
N VAL A 97 3.95 24.67 -6.17
CA VAL A 97 5.19 25.31 -6.61
C VAL A 97 4.97 26.82 -6.76
N ARG A 98 6.06 27.57 -6.64
CA ARG A 98 6.07 29.03 -6.80
C ARG A 98 7.22 29.49 -7.69
N PRO A 99 7.11 30.67 -8.33
CA PRO A 99 8.21 31.25 -9.07
C PRO A 99 9.41 31.55 -8.16
N LYS A 100 10.64 31.29 -8.64
CA LYS A 100 11.90 31.69 -8.00
C LYS A 100 12.18 33.18 -8.14
N ASP A 101 11.76 33.74 -9.27
CA ASP A 101 11.82 35.17 -9.58
C ASP A 101 10.57 35.54 -10.38
N GLU A 102 9.75 36.44 -9.83
CA GLU A 102 8.49 36.88 -10.43
C GLU A 102 8.68 37.61 -11.76
N ARG A 103 9.90 38.13 -12.04
CA ARG A 103 10.17 38.96 -13.23
C ARG A 103 10.13 38.21 -14.56
N CYS A 104 10.15 36.87 -14.54
CA CYS A 104 10.25 36.04 -15.74
C CYS A 104 9.02 35.14 -15.98
N VAL A 105 7.92 35.33 -15.25
CA VAL A 105 6.73 34.48 -15.34
C VAL A 105 5.49 35.33 -15.51
N CYS A 106 4.65 34.98 -16.49
CA CYS A 106 3.38 35.66 -16.74
C CYS A 106 2.24 34.89 -16.07
N PHE A 107 1.37 35.60 -15.35
CA PHE A 107 0.23 35.02 -14.64
C PHE A 107 -1.08 35.56 -15.22
N THR A 108 -2.09 34.69 -15.30
CA THR A 108 -3.46 35.10 -15.65
C THR A 108 -4.21 35.70 -14.48
N ASP A 109 -3.82 35.35 -13.25
CA ASP A 109 -4.33 35.89 -11.99
C ASP A 109 -3.14 36.44 -11.18
N SER A 110 -3.23 37.70 -10.77
CA SER A 110 -2.17 38.38 -10.03
C SER A 110 -2.26 38.17 -8.52
N GLN A 111 -3.34 37.57 -8.00
CA GLN A 111 -3.54 37.42 -6.55
C GLN A 111 -2.85 36.20 -5.95
N ASN A 112 -2.73 35.11 -6.72
CA ASN A 112 -2.01 33.92 -6.29
C ASN A 112 -1.15 33.38 -7.44
N GLN A 113 0.16 33.37 -7.21
CA GLN A 113 1.15 32.91 -8.18
C GLN A 113 1.60 31.46 -7.92
N ASP A 114 1.15 30.86 -6.82
CA ASP A 114 1.41 29.46 -6.52
C ASP A 114 0.50 28.58 -7.41
N ILE A 115 1.08 27.56 -8.05
CA ILE A 115 0.33 26.61 -8.87
C ILE A 115 0.51 25.19 -8.35
N ALA A 116 -0.49 24.34 -8.58
CA ALA A 116 -0.40 22.92 -8.30
C ALA A 116 0.12 22.16 -9.53
N LEU A 117 1.18 21.39 -9.36
CA LEU A 117 1.63 20.42 -10.34
C LEU A 117 1.15 19.02 -9.94
N CYS A 118 0.75 18.25 -10.94
CA CYS A 118 0.12 16.94 -10.77
C CYS A 118 0.98 15.83 -11.39
N CYS A 119 0.99 14.66 -10.75
CA CYS A 119 1.34 13.40 -11.36
C CYS A 119 0.23 12.39 -11.13
N LYS A 120 -0.12 11.66 -12.20
CA LYS A 120 -1.09 10.56 -12.19
C LYS A 120 -0.33 9.27 -12.48
N ASP A 121 -0.56 8.24 -11.67
CA ASP A 121 0.06 6.94 -11.87
C ASP A 121 -0.81 5.82 -11.26
N THR A 122 -0.38 4.59 -11.47
CA THR A 122 -1.06 3.38 -11.02
C THR A 122 -0.05 2.39 -10.48
N VAL A 123 -0.36 1.76 -9.34
CA VAL A 123 0.45 0.67 -8.77
C VAL A 123 -0.31 -0.65 -8.79
N CYS A 124 0.34 -1.71 -9.26
CA CYS A 124 -0.20 -3.07 -9.22
C CYS A 124 -0.08 -3.66 -7.81
N VAL A 125 -1.11 -4.39 -7.42
CA VAL A 125 -1.23 -5.09 -6.14
C VAL A 125 -1.41 -6.58 -6.41
N ASP A 126 -0.55 -7.39 -5.80
CA ASP A 126 -0.75 -8.84 -5.65
C ASP A 126 -0.21 -9.21 -4.27
N HIS A 127 -1.08 -9.10 -3.25
CA HIS A 127 -0.68 -9.00 -1.86
C HIS A 127 -1.45 -9.96 -0.97
N VAL A 128 -0.75 -10.92 -0.36
CA VAL A 128 -1.34 -11.89 0.57
C VAL A 128 -1.64 -11.21 1.91
N LEU A 129 -2.88 -11.33 2.39
CA LEU A 129 -3.32 -10.82 3.67
C LEU A 129 -3.27 -11.89 4.76
N GLN A 130 -3.75 -13.09 4.45
CA GLN A 130 -3.89 -14.17 5.42
C GLN A 130 -3.82 -15.54 4.74
N CYS A 131 -3.26 -16.51 5.45
CA CYS A 131 -3.30 -17.93 5.09
C CYS A 131 -3.97 -18.70 6.24
N SER A 132 -4.78 -19.70 5.92
CA SER A 132 -5.45 -20.56 6.90
C SER A 132 -5.66 -21.96 6.33
N VAL A 133 -5.54 -22.99 7.16
CA VAL A 133 -5.98 -24.36 6.81
C VAL A 133 -7.50 -24.51 6.95
N GLY A 134 -8.13 -23.60 7.72
CA GLY A 134 -9.57 -23.53 7.92
C GLY A 134 -10.25 -22.45 7.09
N HIS A 135 -11.44 -22.03 7.53
CA HIS A 135 -12.21 -20.99 6.87
C HIS A 135 -11.50 -19.63 6.94
N LEU A 136 -11.61 -18.84 5.87
CA LEU A 136 -11.14 -17.46 5.82
C LEU A 136 -12.33 -16.50 6.04
N PRO A 137 -12.23 -15.54 6.96
CA PRO A 137 -13.30 -14.59 7.23
C PRO A 137 -13.71 -13.82 5.96
N PRO A 138 -14.96 -13.34 5.88
CA PRO A 138 -15.33 -12.38 4.86
C PRO A 138 -14.51 -11.11 5.05
N LEU A 139 -14.01 -10.54 3.95
CA LEU A 139 -13.32 -9.26 3.95
C LEU A 139 -14.01 -8.37 2.93
N HIS A 140 -14.21 -7.11 3.28
CA HIS A 140 -14.67 -6.06 2.38
C HIS A 140 -13.61 -4.97 2.36
N LEU A 141 -13.15 -4.58 1.16
CA LEU A 141 -12.18 -3.52 1.01
C LEU A 141 -12.89 -2.19 0.74
N ASN A 142 -12.62 -1.18 1.56
CA ASN A 142 -13.04 0.19 1.30
C ASN A 142 -11.94 1.18 1.73
N CYS A 143 -12.18 2.48 1.55
CA CYS A 143 -11.22 3.54 1.87
C CYS A 143 -10.83 3.62 3.36
N HIS A 144 -11.64 3.09 4.29
CA HIS A 144 -11.29 3.03 5.71
C HIS A 144 -10.22 1.96 6.00
N ASN A 145 -10.03 1.01 5.09
CA ASN A 145 -9.05 -0.06 5.23
C ASN A 145 -7.69 0.28 4.64
N VAL A 146 -7.51 1.47 4.06
CA VAL A 146 -6.25 1.86 3.41
C VAL A 146 -5.81 3.21 3.94
N THR A 147 -4.58 3.31 4.41
CA THR A 147 -3.96 4.61 4.70
C THR A 147 -2.78 4.85 3.76
N VAL A 148 -2.54 6.12 3.48
CA VAL A 148 -1.32 6.56 2.80
C VAL A 148 -0.28 6.87 3.88
N CYS A 149 0.90 6.26 3.79
CA CYS A 149 1.95 6.41 4.78
C CYS A 149 3.33 6.67 4.14
N ASP A 150 4.27 7.14 4.97
CA ASP A 150 5.67 7.40 4.61
C ASP A 150 5.85 8.28 3.37
N VAL A 151 4.97 9.28 3.21
CA VAL A 151 5.03 10.21 2.09
C VAL A 151 6.29 11.08 2.19
N LYS A 152 7.07 11.10 1.12
CA LYS A 152 8.29 11.91 0.99
C LYS A 152 8.32 12.58 -0.37
N VAL A 153 8.75 13.84 -0.39
CA VAL A 153 9.05 14.60 -1.61
C VAL A 153 10.56 14.78 -1.67
N VAL A 154 11.20 14.21 -2.69
CA VAL A 154 12.65 14.22 -2.85
C VAL A 154 13.01 14.90 -4.16
N PRO A 155 13.79 15.99 -4.13
CA PRO A 155 14.33 16.58 -5.35
C PRO A 155 15.20 15.58 -6.12
N VAL A 156 15.01 15.53 -7.43
CA VAL A 156 15.83 14.75 -8.37
C VAL A 156 16.35 15.74 -9.41
N CYS A 157 17.64 16.07 -9.32
CA CYS A 157 18.29 16.97 -10.26
C CYS A 157 18.99 16.15 -11.35
N ASP A 158 18.57 16.32 -12.59
CA ASP A 158 19.41 16.06 -13.76
C ASP A 158 19.95 17.42 -14.26
N ALA A 159 21.15 17.47 -14.83
CA ALA A 159 21.88 18.71 -15.13
C ALA A 159 21.09 19.73 -15.98
N ALA A 160 20.03 19.29 -16.67
CA ALA A 160 19.15 20.14 -17.47
C ALA A 160 17.71 20.29 -16.93
N CYS A 161 17.28 19.48 -15.95
CA CYS A 161 15.88 19.34 -15.55
C CYS A 161 15.71 19.24 -14.03
N GLN A 162 14.74 19.98 -13.49
CA GLN A 162 14.34 19.88 -12.09
C GLN A 162 13.13 18.95 -11.99
N PHE A 163 13.30 17.80 -11.34
CA PHE A 163 12.20 16.91 -11.02
C PHE A 163 12.06 16.79 -9.52
N VAL A 164 10.89 16.39 -9.07
CA VAL A 164 10.70 15.86 -7.73
C VAL A 164 10.03 14.52 -7.79
N LYS A 165 10.47 13.63 -6.91
CA LYS A 165 9.93 12.31 -6.72
C LYS A 165 9.08 12.32 -5.47
N VAL A 166 7.79 12.02 -5.62
CA VAL A 166 6.90 11.77 -4.49
C VAL A 166 6.81 10.26 -4.28
N THR A 167 7.24 9.79 -3.12
CA THR A 167 7.19 8.36 -2.75
C THR A 167 6.34 8.17 -1.51
N GLY A 168 5.76 6.98 -1.34
CA GLY A 168 5.05 6.59 -0.13
C GLY A 168 4.59 5.16 -0.21
N GLY A 169 3.57 4.78 0.55
CA GLY A 169 2.87 3.52 0.32
C GLY A 169 1.41 3.55 0.74
N PHE A 170 0.65 2.64 0.15
CA PHE A 170 -0.69 2.27 0.57
C PHE A 170 -0.58 1.13 1.58
N GLN A 171 -0.98 1.39 2.82
CA GLN A 171 -0.97 0.42 3.90
C GLN A 171 -2.38 -0.10 4.13
N PHE A 172 -2.55 -1.42 3.98
CA PHE A 172 -3.83 -2.10 4.19
C PHE A 172 -4.00 -2.50 5.66
N HIS A 173 -5.19 -2.21 6.20
CA HIS A 173 -5.66 -2.56 7.54
C HIS A 173 -6.89 -3.46 7.39
N PRO A 174 -6.70 -4.75 7.08
CA PRO A 174 -7.81 -5.67 7.05
C PRO A 174 -8.37 -5.83 8.47
N HIS A 175 -9.64 -5.47 8.65
CA HIS A 175 -10.39 -5.83 9.84
C HIS A 175 -11.05 -7.18 9.57
N PHE A 176 -10.77 -8.15 10.45
CA PHE A 176 -11.27 -9.52 10.39
C PHE A 176 -12.31 -9.75 11.48
#